data_AF-W1S4T5-F1
#
_entry.id   AF-W1S4T5-F1
#
_cell.length_a   1.000
_cell.length_b   1.000
_cell.length_c   1.000
_cell.angle_alpha   90.00
_cell.angle_beta   90.00
_cell.angle_gamma   90.00
#
_symmetry.space_group_name_H-M   'P 1'
#
loop_
_entity.id
_entity.type
_entity.pdbx_description
1 polymer ?
#
loop_
_entity_poly.entity_id
_entity_poly.type
_entity_poly.pdbx_seq_one_letter_code
_entity_poly.pdbx_strand_id
1 'polypeptide(L)' 'MQEKKHQETPEEQSERFRKEAQRLIDAGELNPTEAAEKLDRITRKFLDKSHQ' A
#
# COMPACT_ATOMS: atom_id res chain seq x y z
N MET A 1 -12.58 -26.16 14.44
CA MET A 1 -12.73 -24.74 14.85
C MET A 1 -11.85 -23.91 13.93
N GLN A 2 -12.31 -22.77 13.41
CA GLN A 2 -11.44 -21.92 12.60
C GLN A 2 -10.36 -21.36 13.53
N GLU A 3 -9.10 -21.77 13.32
CA GLU A 3 -7.96 -21.16 13.99
C GLU A 3 -8.02 -19.65 13.78
N LYS A 4 -7.96 -18.89 14.87
CA LYS A 4 -7.94 -17.43 14.80
C LYS A 4 -6.67 -17.06 14.05
N LYS A 5 -6.84 -16.56 12.82
CA LYS A 5 -5.72 -16.01 12.04
C LYS A 5 -5.02 -14.96 12.89
N HIS A 6 -3.71 -15.01 12.92
CA HIS A 6 -2.89 -14.00 13.57
C HIS A 6 -3.37 -12.62 13.12
N GLN A 7 -3.87 -11.80 14.04
CA GLN A 7 -4.26 -10.43 13.72
C GLN A 7 -2.98 -9.60 13.71
N GLU A 8 -2.43 -9.39 12.52
CA GLU A 8 -1.38 -8.41 12.30
C GLU A 8 -1.89 -7.05 12.79
N THR A 9 -1.11 -6.39 13.63
CA THR A 9 -1.35 -4.99 13.99
C THR A 9 -1.21 -4.10 12.74
N PRO A 10 -1.79 -2.89 12.73
CA PRO A 10 -1.61 -1.95 11.63
C PRO A 10 -0.14 -1.67 11.30
N GLU A 11 0.74 -1.69 12.30
CA GLU A 11 2.18 -1.52 12.14
C GLU A 11 2.81 -2.70 11.41
N GLU A 12 2.48 -3.93 11.81
CA GLU A 12 2.96 -5.15 11.15
C GLU A 12 2.49 -5.25 9.70
N GLN A 13 1.22 -4.89 9.43
CA GLN A 13 0.69 -4.83 8.06
C GLN A 13 1.42 -3.78 7.21
N SER A 14 1.70 -2.62 7.80
CA SER A 14 2.45 -1.55 7.12
C SER A 14 3.88 -1.97 6.81
N GLU A 15 4.54 -2.65 7.75
CA GLU A 15 5.91 -3.15 7.53
C GLU A 15 5.94 -4.21 6.42
N ARG A 16 5.01 -5.17 6.44
CA ARG A 16 4.91 -6.20 5.40
C ARG A 16 4.67 -5.59 4.02
N PHE A 17 3.78 -4.60 3.95
CA PHE A 17 3.52 -3.88 2.72
C PHE A 17 4.78 -3.17 2.18
N ARG A 18 5.52 -2.47 3.04
CA ARG A 18 6.75 -1.77 2.63
C ARG A 18 7.82 -2.74 2.11
N LYS A 19 8.02 -3.87 2.80
CA LYS A 19 8.99 -4.91 2.38
C LYS A 19 8.64 -5.49 1.01
N GLU A 20 7.37 -5.78 0.77
CA GLU A 20 6.92 -6.34 -0.51
C GLU A 20 7.01 -5.32 -1.64
N ALA A 21 6.60 -4.07 -1.39
CA ALA A 21 6.74 -2.99 -2.37
C ALA A 21 8.20 -2.78 -2.78
N GLN A 22 9.14 -2.79 -1.81
CA GLN A 22 10.56 -2.65 -2.09
C GLN A 22 11.09 -3.81 -2.96
N ARG A 23 10.68 -5.05 -2.66
CA ARG A 23 11.04 -6.21 -3.49
C ARG A 23 10.58 -6.08 -4.94
N LEU A 24 9.35 -5.59 -5.16
CA LEU A 24 8.83 -5.41 -6.51
C LEU A 24 9.56 -4.28 -7.26
N ILE A 25 9.99 -3.23 -6.55
CA ILE A 25 10.84 -2.17 -7.12
C ILE A 25 12.20 -2.75 -7.53
N ASP A 26 12.85 -3.51 -6.63
CA ASP A 26 14.16 -4.11 -6.89
C ASP A 26 14.11 -5.14 -8.03
N ALA A 27 12.99 -5.85 -8.18
CA ALA A 27 12.73 -6.77 -9.28
C ALA A 27 12.43 -6.07 -10.61
N GLY A 28 12.26 -4.74 -10.61
CA GLY A 28 11.86 -3.96 -11.79
C GLY A 28 10.39 -4.14 -12.19
N GLU A 29 9.60 -4.88 -11.41
CA GLU A 29 8.17 -5.12 -11.63
C GLU A 29 7.32 -3.92 -11.18
N LEU A 30 7.86 -3.08 -10.29
CA LEU A 30 7.23 -1.82 -9.85
C LEU A 30 8.08 -0.63 -10.28
N ASN A 31 7.54 0.20 -11.17
CA ASN A 31 8.14 1.49 -11.51
C ASN A 31 7.78 2.53 -10.42
N PRO A 32 8.77 3.04 -9.65
CA PRO A 32 8.50 3.95 -8.53
C PRO A 32 7.85 5.26 -8.99
N THR A 33 8.14 5.73 -10.20
CA THR A 33 7.55 6.94 -10.77
C THR A 33 6.05 6.76 -11.03
N GLU A 34 5.68 5.67 -11.73
CA GLU A 34 4.27 5.37 -12.02
C GLU A 34 3.47 5.05 -10.74
N ALA A 35 4.10 4.40 -9.76
CA ALA A 35 3.50 4.16 -8.46
C ALA A 35 3.21 5.47 -7.71
N ALA A 36 4.14 6.43 -7.74
CA ALA A 36 3.94 7.75 -7.14
C ALA A 36 2.80 8.52 -7.82
N GLU A 37 2.73 8.52 -9.16
CA GLU A 37 1.65 9.17 -9.90
C GLU A 37 0.27 8.56 -9.60
N LYS A 38 0.19 7.22 -9.50
CA LYS A 38 -1.05 6.52 -9.14
C LYS A 38 -1.46 6.83 -7.71
N LEU A 39 -0.53 6.80 -6.76
CA LEU A 39 -0.81 7.12 -5.36
C LEU A 39 -1.31 8.54 -5.21
N ASP A 40 -0.62 9.50 -5.82
CA ASP A 40 -1.03 10.89 -5.80
C ASP A 40 -2.43 11.10 -6.41
N ARG A 41 -2.75 10.43 -7.52
CA ARG A 41 -4.11 10.45 -8.11
C ARG A 41 -5.18 9.89 -7.17
N ILE A 42 -4.86 8.82 -6.43
CA ILE A 42 -5.79 8.23 -5.44
C ILE A 42 -5.99 9.19 -4.28
N THR A 43 -4.91 9.76 -3.74
CA THR A 43 -4.94 10.73 -2.65
C THR A 43 -5.77 11.95 -3.03
N ARG A 44 -5.51 12.54 -4.21
CA ARG A 44 -6.30 13.68 -4.72
C ARG A 44 -7.79 13.36 -4.84
N LYS A 45 -8.15 12.18 -5.35
CA LYS A 45 -9.56 11.73 -5.40
C LYS A 45 -10.18 11.54 -4.03
N PHE A 46 -9.41 11.11 -3.03
CA PHE A 46 -9.90 10.89 -1.68
C PHE A 46 -10.14 12.21 -0.94
N LEU A 47 -9.24 13.18 -1.10
CA LEU A 47 -9.41 14.54 -0.58
C LEU A 47 -10.61 15.25 -1.23
N ASP A 48 -10.79 15.11 -2.54
CA ASP A 48 -11.92 15.70 -3.28
C ASP A 48 -13.27 15.16 -2.79
N LYS A 49 -13.36 13.85 -2.53
CA LYS A 49 -14.56 13.20 -1.97
C LYS A 49 -14.84 13.54 -0.50
N SER A 50 -13.87 14.10 0.22
CA SER A 50 -14.05 14.50 1.62
C SER A 50 -14.68 15.89 1.75
N HIS A 51 -14.86 16.61 0.63
CA HIS A 51 -15.48 17.94 0.57
C HIS A 51 -16.89 17.93 -0.06
N GLN A 52 -17.49 16.75 -0.28
CA GLN A 52 -18.85 16.60 -0.84
C GLN A 52 -19.87 16.17 0.21
#